data_AF-A0A5J5SC06-F1
#
_entry.id   AF-A0A5J5SC06-F1
#
_cell.length_a   1.000
_cell.length_b   1.000
_cell.length_c   1.000
_cell.angle_alpha   90.00
_cell.angle_beta   90.00
_cell.angle_gamma   90.00
#
_symmetry.space_group_name_H-M   'P 1'
#
loop_
_entity.id
_entity.type
_entity.pdbx_description
1 polymer ?
#
loop_
_entity_poly.entity_id
_entity_poly.type
_entity_poly.pdbx_seq_one_letter_code
_entity_poly.pdbx_strand_id
1 'polypeptide(L)'
;MDKFNLFSDKKLNVGHYIPQLADLILDYNKRFSGRPIKLKAIALGNPLLDPDISVINAESLCSHGVISDETLLLSKTVCNASRHLKESIHQNLSKECIHVLNKLEEAMGSYTDPGDLILPICLSPTLLGQTFYQGTHNRLHWKLAMSSAVATDPCRGDEIRQYLNTPKVQEALHANTTHLSSVWEFCRGHLSYQRESIGINIIPLLSKLLKSSILVLLFNGDQDSKIPLTQTRIIANMLAKELKLVPVGSYALWLVGGLSHLAK
;
A
#
# COMPACT_ATOMS: atom_id res chain seq x y z
N MET A 1 24.69 20.44 4.16
CA MET A 1 24.43 19.49 5.27
C MET A 1 22.95 19.27 5.29
N ASP A 2 22.57 18.17 4.68
CA ASP A 2 21.35 18.13 3.89
C ASP A 2 20.18 17.69 4.74
N LYS A 3 19.04 18.32 4.51
CA LYS A 3 17.77 17.97 5.15
C LYS A 3 17.21 16.81 4.37
N PHE A 4 16.73 15.77 5.06
CA PHE A 4 16.15 14.60 4.41
C PHE A 4 14.75 14.34 4.94
N ASN A 5 13.90 13.88 4.04
CA ASN A 5 12.54 13.45 4.30
C ASN A 5 12.47 11.95 3.98
N LEU A 6 11.74 11.19 4.78
CA LEU A 6 11.50 9.77 4.52
C LEU A 6 10.18 9.61 3.76
N PHE A 7 10.24 8.91 2.63
CA PHE A 7 9.10 8.65 1.76
C PHE A 7 9.00 7.16 1.46
N SER A 8 7.78 6.66 1.33
CA SER A 8 7.55 5.32 0.79
C SER A 8 6.13 5.19 0.28
N ASP A 9 5.94 4.31 -0.72
CA ASP A 9 4.70 4.11 -1.45
C ASP A 9 4.38 2.61 -1.63
N LYS A 10 3.08 2.30 -1.60
CA LYS A 10 2.41 1.02 -1.93
C LYS A 10 2.86 -0.30 -1.29
N LYS A 11 3.31 -0.32 -0.02
CA LYS A 11 3.52 -1.61 0.71
C LYS A 11 2.89 -1.58 2.10
N LEU A 12 2.17 -2.67 2.45
CA LEU A 12 1.46 -2.81 3.72
C LEU A 12 2.35 -2.51 4.96
N ASN A 13 3.63 -2.89 4.93
CA ASN A 13 4.55 -2.73 6.06
C ASN A 13 5.18 -1.31 6.18
N VAL A 14 4.89 -0.40 5.24
CA VAL A 14 5.53 0.93 5.18
C VAL A 14 5.06 1.84 6.31
N GLY A 15 3.81 1.70 6.75
CA GLY A 15 3.28 2.42 7.89
C GLY A 15 4.03 2.13 9.20
N HIS A 16 4.77 1.02 9.28
CA HIS A 16 5.58 0.66 10.45
C HIS A 16 7.01 1.18 10.36
N TYR A 17 7.70 0.95 9.23
CA TYR A 17 9.14 1.20 9.14
C TYR A 17 9.51 2.67 9.26
N ILE A 18 8.80 3.55 8.55
CA ILE A 18 9.17 4.97 8.50
C ILE A 18 9.00 5.66 9.87
N PRO A 19 7.88 5.49 10.60
CA PRO A 19 7.74 6.10 11.93
C PRO A 19 8.73 5.53 12.96
N GLN A 20 9.00 4.23 12.92
CA GLN A 20 9.95 3.59 13.84
C GLN A 20 11.39 4.07 13.59
N LEU A 21 11.80 4.17 12.32
CA LEU A 21 13.10 4.73 11.96
C LEU A 21 13.20 6.20 12.38
N ALA A 22 12.14 6.99 12.18
CA ALA A 22 12.11 8.38 12.63
C ALA A 22 12.33 8.49 14.14
N ASP A 23 11.72 7.62 14.94
CA ASP A 23 11.91 7.59 16.39
C ASP A 23 13.36 7.28 16.77
N LEU A 24 13.94 6.26 16.13
CA LEU A 24 15.34 5.88 16.33
C LEU A 24 16.30 7.02 15.98
N ILE A 25 16.02 7.77 14.91
CA ILE A 25 16.81 8.95 14.53
C ILE A 25 16.73 10.03 15.63
N LEU A 26 15.54 10.29 16.17
CA LEU A 26 15.38 11.27 17.25
C LEU A 26 16.11 10.84 18.52
N ASP A 27 16.06 9.55 18.86
CA ASP A 27 16.76 9.02 20.02
C ASP A 27 18.28 8.95 19.82
N TYR A 28 18.76 8.65 18.61
CA TYR A 28 20.17 8.77 18.23
C TYR A 28 20.69 10.19 18.46
N ASN A 29 19.95 11.20 17.98
CA ASN A 29 20.33 12.60 18.14
C ASN A 29 20.38 13.07 19.61
N LYS A 30 19.62 12.42 20.52
CA LYS A 30 19.67 12.73 21.96
C LYS A 30 20.86 12.06 22.66
N ARG A 31 21.25 10.85 22.23
CA ARG A 31 22.26 10.04 22.91
C ARG A 31 23.68 10.27 22.42
N PHE A 32 23.85 10.67 21.16
CA PHE A 32 25.16 10.83 20.54
C PHE A 32 25.48 12.29 20.22
N SER A 33 26.61 12.77 20.76
CA SER A 33 27.15 14.13 20.50
C SER A 33 27.84 14.27 19.13
N GLY A 34 27.64 13.30 18.23
CA GLY A 34 28.19 13.31 16.88
C GLY A 34 27.47 14.29 15.96
N ARG A 35 27.48 14.02 14.65
CA ARG A 35 26.72 14.84 13.69
C ARG A 35 25.24 14.42 13.71
N PRO A 36 24.31 15.29 14.13
CA PRO A 36 22.90 14.91 14.22
C PRO A 36 22.27 14.76 12.83
N ILE A 37 21.39 13.78 12.69
CA ILE A 37 20.55 13.59 11.49
C ILE A 37 19.36 14.55 11.58
N LYS A 38 19.32 15.56 10.72
CA LYS A 38 18.31 16.64 10.76
C LYS A 38 17.00 16.24 10.06
N LEU A 39 16.29 15.26 10.62
CA LEU A 39 14.96 14.86 10.14
C LEU A 39 13.94 16.01 10.32
N LYS A 40 13.10 16.24 9.31
CA LYS A 40 12.08 17.31 9.32
C LYS A 40 10.67 16.81 9.08
N ALA A 41 10.51 15.86 8.16
CA ALA A 41 9.22 15.33 7.81
C ALA A 41 9.31 13.84 7.46
N ILE A 42 8.18 13.16 7.64
CA ILE A 42 7.91 11.85 7.08
C ILE A 42 6.66 11.93 6.21
N ALA A 43 6.62 11.13 5.15
CA ALA A 43 5.45 10.99 4.30
C ALA A 43 5.12 9.51 4.12
N LEU A 44 3.86 9.17 4.36
CA LEU A 44 3.37 7.80 4.44
C LEU A 44 2.27 7.59 3.40
N GLY A 45 2.58 6.80 2.36
CA GLY A 45 1.65 6.40 1.31
C GLY A 45 0.91 5.14 1.69
N ASN A 46 -0.42 5.18 1.62
CA ASN A 46 -1.33 4.05 1.92
C ASN A 46 -0.94 3.29 3.21
N PRO A 47 -0.80 3.97 4.36
CA PRO A 47 -0.11 3.38 5.49
C PRO A 47 -1.02 2.50 6.36
N LEU A 48 -0.59 1.26 6.60
CA LEU A 48 -1.09 0.47 7.73
C LEU A 48 -0.59 1.10 9.04
N LEU A 49 -1.48 1.78 9.76
CA LEU A 49 -1.15 2.49 11.01
C LEU A 49 -1.82 1.85 12.21
N ASP A 50 -3.07 1.40 12.04
CA ASP A 50 -3.80 0.65 13.04
C ASP A 50 -4.58 -0.46 12.31
N PRO A 51 -4.24 -1.74 12.50
CA PRO A 51 -4.93 -2.84 11.83
C PRO A 51 -6.43 -2.90 12.17
N ASP A 52 -6.89 -2.29 13.26
CA ASP A 52 -8.32 -2.23 13.57
C ASP A 52 -9.11 -1.25 12.69
N ILE A 53 -8.42 -0.32 12.04
CA ILE A 53 -9.04 0.73 11.22
C ILE A 53 -8.53 0.63 9.77
N SER A 54 -7.22 0.65 9.58
CA SER A 54 -6.53 0.78 8.28
C SER A 54 -6.96 -0.27 7.24
N VAL A 55 -7.23 -1.51 7.63
CA VAL A 55 -7.55 -2.59 6.67
C VAL A 55 -9.04 -2.75 6.37
N ILE A 56 -9.92 -1.96 7.00
CA ILE A 56 -11.37 -2.10 6.81
C ILE A 56 -11.76 -1.62 5.40
N ASN A 57 -11.97 -2.56 4.49
CA ASN A 57 -12.06 -2.27 3.05
C ASN A 57 -13.37 -2.65 2.36
N ALA A 58 -14.29 -3.34 3.04
CA ALA A 58 -15.52 -3.83 2.42
C ALA A 58 -16.35 -2.72 1.76
N GLU A 59 -16.47 -1.54 2.38
CA GLU A 59 -17.18 -0.40 1.77
C GLU A 59 -16.47 0.14 0.53
N SER A 60 -15.14 0.15 0.52
CA SER A 60 -14.34 0.56 -0.64
C SER A 60 -14.58 -0.40 -1.80
N LEU A 61 -14.51 -1.72 -1.54
CA LEU A 61 -14.76 -2.74 -2.54
C LEU A 61 -16.20 -2.65 -3.09
N CYS A 62 -17.20 -2.46 -2.23
CA CYS A 62 -18.59 -2.37 -2.64
C CYS A 62 -18.86 -1.11 -3.48
N SER A 63 -18.34 0.05 -3.06
CA SER A 63 -18.52 1.31 -3.79
C SER A 63 -17.84 1.34 -5.16
N HIS A 64 -16.83 0.49 -5.37
CA HIS A 64 -16.19 0.26 -6.68
C HIS A 64 -16.85 -0.87 -7.47
N GLY A 65 -17.95 -1.46 -6.98
CA GLY A 65 -18.69 -2.51 -7.67
C GLY A 65 -18.01 -3.88 -7.66
N VAL A 66 -16.99 -4.08 -6.81
CA VAL A 66 -16.23 -5.34 -6.75
C VAL A 66 -17.02 -6.43 -6.02
N ILE A 67 -17.79 -6.06 -4.98
CA ILE A 67 -18.54 -7.01 -4.15
C ILE A 67 -20.02 -6.63 -4.08
N SER A 68 -20.88 -7.62 -3.86
CA SER A 68 -22.33 -7.41 -3.67
C SER A 68 -22.66 -6.84 -2.28
N ASP A 69 -23.88 -6.30 -2.13
CA ASP A 69 -24.41 -5.87 -0.83
C ASP A 69 -24.47 -7.00 0.19
N GLU A 70 -24.74 -8.23 -0.25
CA GLU A 70 -24.71 -9.43 0.59
C GLU A 70 -23.30 -9.67 1.14
N THR A 71 -22.28 -9.65 0.28
CA THR A 71 -20.89 -9.82 0.70
C THR A 71 -20.44 -8.67 1.61
N LEU A 72 -20.85 -7.43 1.33
CA LEU A 72 -20.60 -6.28 2.20
C LEU A 72 -21.18 -6.50 3.60
N LEU A 73 -22.43 -6.98 3.68
CA LEU A 73 -23.08 -7.28 4.96
C LEU A 73 -22.31 -8.36 5.72
N LEU A 74 -21.97 -9.47 5.07
CA LEU A 74 -21.18 -10.55 5.66
C LEU A 74 -19.82 -10.05 6.17
N SER A 75 -19.11 -9.23 5.38
CA SER A 75 -17.84 -8.63 5.80
C SER A 75 -18.01 -7.69 7.00
N LYS A 76 -19.14 -6.99 7.13
CA LYS A 76 -19.40 -6.10 8.27
C LYS A 76 -19.81 -6.84 9.53
N THR A 77 -20.62 -7.90 9.42
CA THR A 77 -21.29 -8.53 10.57
C THR A 77 -20.68 -9.85 10.99
N VAL A 78 -20.09 -10.61 10.06
CA VAL A 78 -19.55 -11.95 10.33
C VAL A 78 -18.04 -11.88 10.54
N CYS A 79 -17.30 -11.39 9.55
CA CYS A 79 -15.85 -11.27 9.64
C CYS A 79 -15.33 -10.06 8.86
N ASN A 80 -14.97 -9.01 9.60
CA ASN A 80 -14.32 -7.85 9.00
C ASN A 80 -12.82 -8.09 8.79
N ALA A 81 -12.21 -7.25 7.96
CA ALA A 81 -10.81 -7.38 7.59
C ALA A 81 -9.85 -7.34 8.79
N SER A 82 -10.15 -6.55 9.84
CA SER A 82 -9.36 -6.54 11.08
C SER A 82 -9.40 -7.90 11.78
N ARG A 83 -10.59 -8.45 12.00
CA ARG A 83 -10.79 -9.77 12.62
C ARG A 83 -10.06 -10.84 11.82
N HIS A 84 -10.24 -10.86 10.51
CA HIS A 84 -9.54 -11.77 9.60
C HIS A 84 -8.01 -11.66 9.75
N LEU A 85 -7.48 -10.43 9.75
CA LEU A 85 -6.05 -10.19 9.89
C LEU A 85 -5.52 -10.72 11.24
N LYS A 86 -6.21 -10.44 12.34
CA LYS A 86 -5.83 -10.93 13.68
C LYS A 86 -5.85 -12.45 13.77
N GLU A 87 -6.92 -13.09 13.29
CA GLU A 87 -7.04 -14.55 13.27
C GLU A 87 -5.94 -15.19 12.39
N SER A 88 -5.61 -14.57 11.25
CA SER A 88 -4.56 -15.04 10.34
C SER A 88 -3.14 -14.90 10.91
N ILE A 89 -2.85 -13.82 11.65
CA ILE A 89 -1.57 -13.64 12.36
C ILE A 89 -1.36 -14.78 13.36
N HIS A 90 -2.40 -15.16 14.10
CA HIS A 90 -2.36 -16.23 15.10
C HIS A 90 -2.60 -17.64 14.54
N GLN A 91 -2.70 -17.79 13.21
CA GLN A 91 -2.96 -19.07 12.53
C GLN A 91 -4.22 -19.79 13.05
N ASN A 92 -5.23 -19.03 13.46
CA ASN A 92 -6.46 -19.55 14.06
C ASN A 92 -7.70 -18.96 13.36
N LEU A 93 -7.74 -19.11 12.03
CA LEU A 93 -8.84 -18.66 11.18
C LEU A 93 -10.12 -19.46 11.46
N SER A 94 -11.17 -18.75 11.85
CA SER A 94 -12.51 -19.30 12.04
C SER A 94 -13.14 -19.70 10.71
N LYS A 95 -14.03 -20.70 10.74
CA LYS A 95 -14.74 -21.18 9.55
C LYS A 95 -15.56 -20.07 8.91
N GLU A 96 -16.12 -19.20 9.73
CA GLU A 96 -16.90 -18.03 9.34
C GLU A 96 -16.03 -17.01 8.61
N CYS A 97 -14.82 -16.71 9.11
CA CYS A 97 -13.89 -15.83 8.41
C CYS A 97 -13.39 -16.43 7.09
N ILE A 98 -13.14 -17.73 7.04
CA ILE A 98 -12.79 -18.43 5.79
C ILE A 98 -13.94 -18.32 4.77
N HIS A 99 -15.19 -18.49 5.21
CA HIS A 99 -16.34 -18.35 4.34
C HIS A 99 -16.45 -16.95 3.73
N VAL A 100 -16.29 -15.90 4.56
CA VAL A 100 -16.32 -14.51 4.07
C VAL A 100 -15.13 -14.23 3.14
N LEU A 101 -13.93 -14.71 3.45
CA LEU A 101 -12.76 -14.57 2.59
C LEU A 101 -13.00 -15.19 1.21
N ASN A 102 -13.53 -16.41 1.16
CA ASN A 102 -13.82 -17.07 -0.11
C ASN A 102 -14.82 -16.26 -0.96
N LYS A 103 -15.85 -15.67 -0.35
CA LYS A 103 -16.79 -14.77 -1.04
C LYS A 103 -16.12 -13.52 -1.60
N LEU A 104 -15.19 -12.93 -0.86
CA LEU A 104 -14.40 -11.79 -1.32
C LEU A 104 -13.47 -12.17 -2.47
N GLU A 105 -12.76 -13.29 -2.36
CA GLU A 105 -11.84 -13.78 -3.40
C GLU A 105 -12.58 -14.17 -4.69
N GLU A 106 -13.74 -14.81 -4.58
CA GLU A 106 -14.62 -15.13 -5.72
C GLU A 106 -15.07 -13.86 -6.45
N ALA A 107 -15.47 -12.82 -5.70
CA ALA A 107 -15.92 -11.56 -6.26
C ALA A 107 -14.79 -10.74 -6.90
N MET A 108 -13.61 -10.69 -6.29
CA MET A 108 -12.44 -10.01 -6.84
C MET A 108 -11.88 -10.73 -8.09
N GLY A 109 -11.89 -12.07 -8.08
CA GLY A 109 -11.32 -12.90 -9.13
C GLY A 109 -9.81 -12.71 -9.31
N SER A 110 -9.24 -13.35 -10.33
CA SER A 110 -7.80 -13.23 -10.67
C SER A 110 -7.45 -11.95 -11.43
N TYR A 111 -8.44 -11.09 -11.68
CA TYR A 111 -8.34 -9.97 -12.61
C TYR A 111 -8.34 -8.61 -11.92
N THR A 112 -8.50 -8.57 -10.60
CA THR A 112 -8.55 -7.33 -9.80
C THR A 112 -7.33 -7.29 -8.89
N ASP A 113 -6.51 -6.23 -8.95
CA ASP A 113 -5.47 -6.01 -7.94
C ASP A 113 -6.07 -5.21 -6.78
N PRO A 114 -6.11 -5.73 -5.55
CA PRO A 114 -6.62 -4.97 -4.42
C PRO A 114 -5.78 -3.71 -4.11
N GLY A 115 -4.56 -3.57 -4.62
CA GLY A 115 -3.75 -2.35 -4.51
C GLY A 115 -4.07 -1.25 -5.52
N ASP A 116 -4.83 -1.57 -6.57
CA ASP A 116 -5.28 -0.64 -7.60
C ASP A 116 -6.46 -1.26 -8.37
N LEU A 117 -7.68 -1.00 -7.90
CA LEU A 117 -8.90 -1.69 -8.35
C LEU A 117 -9.23 -1.49 -9.83
N ILE A 118 -8.71 -0.44 -10.45
CA ILE A 118 -8.98 -0.10 -11.86
C ILE A 118 -7.77 -0.32 -12.76
N LEU A 119 -6.66 -0.85 -12.22
CA LEU A 119 -5.47 -1.14 -13.00
C LEU A 119 -5.79 -2.25 -14.01
N PRO A 120 -5.52 -2.02 -15.32
CA PRO A 120 -5.64 -3.08 -16.30
C PRO A 120 -4.67 -4.22 -16.00
N ILE A 121 -4.91 -5.38 -16.60
CA ILE A 121 -4.10 -6.57 -16.34
C ILE A 121 -3.08 -6.71 -17.44
N CYS A 122 -1.86 -7.10 -17.06
CA CYS A 122 -0.89 -7.53 -18.04
C CYS A 122 -1.25 -8.92 -18.56
N LEU A 123 -1.73 -8.99 -19.80
CA LEU A 123 -1.88 -10.24 -20.52
C LEU A 123 -0.61 -10.49 -21.34
N SER A 124 0.47 -10.90 -20.67
CA SER A 124 1.72 -11.21 -21.36
C SER A 124 1.55 -12.47 -22.22
N PRO A 125 2.04 -12.49 -23.49
CA PRO A 125 1.90 -13.63 -24.40
C PRO A 125 2.60 -14.92 -23.92
N THR A 126 3.46 -14.83 -22.91
CA THR A 126 4.23 -15.95 -22.37
C THR A 126 3.47 -16.83 -21.39
N LEU A 127 2.25 -16.46 -20.99
CA LEU A 127 1.37 -17.36 -20.24
C LEU A 127 0.74 -18.37 -21.22
N LEU A 128 1.45 -19.49 -21.40
CA LEU A 128 1.01 -20.66 -22.15
C LEU A 128 -0.46 -21.01 -21.83
N GLY A 129 -1.34 -20.73 -22.78
CA GLY A 129 -2.68 -21.32 -22.86
C GLY A 129 -3.85 -20.37 -22.64
N GLN A 130 -3.99 -19.30 -23.41
CA GLN A 130 -5.31 -18.69 -23.62
C GLN A 130 -5.55 -18.37 -25.11
N THR A 131 -6.73 -18.77 -25.56
CA THR A 131 -7.12 -19.04 -26.95
C THR A 131 -7.39 -17.77 -27.79
N PHE A 132 -7.37 -17.95 -29.11
CA PHE A 132 -7.57 -16.95 -30.18
C PHE A 132 -8.73 -15.94 -30.00
N TYR A 133 -9.69 -16.19 -29.11
CA TYR A 133 -10.84 -15.32 -28.84
C TYR A 133 -10.52 -14.09 -27.96
N GLN A 134 -9.39 -14.08 -27.25
CA GLN A 134 -8.99 -12.93 -26.42
C GLN A 134 -8.23 -11.84 -27.20
N GLY A 135 -7.66 -12.14 -28.38
CA GLY A 135 -6.83 -11.17 -29.12
C GLY A 135 -7.56 -9.90 -29.56
N THR A 136 -8.87 -9.94 -29.78
CA THR A 136 -9.68 -8.77 -30.18
C THR A 136 -10.14 -7.94 -28.97
N HIS A 137 -10.55 -8.58 -27.88
CA HIS A 137 -10.86 -7.89 -26.60
C HIS A 137 -9.62 -7.20 -26.03
N ASN A 138 -8.46 -7.88 -26.08
CA ASN A 138 -7.18 -7.35 -25.61
C ASN A 138 -6.78 -6.08 -26.36
N ARG A 139 -7.04 -6.02 -27.68
CA ARG A 139 -6.72 -4.86 -28.50
C ARG A 139 -7.66 -3.68 -28.24
N LEU A 140 -8.91 -3.93 -27.87
CA LEU A 140 -9.88 -2.91 -27.44
C LEU A 140 -9.53 -2.36 -26.05
N HIS A 141 -9.25 -3.22 -25.07
CA HIS A 141 -8.84 -2.80 -23.72
C HIS A 141 -7.52 -2.02 -23.73
N TRP A 142 -6.52 -2.48 -24.49
CA TRP A 142 -5.26 -1.75 -24.73
C TRP A 142 -5.51 -0.36 -25.34
N LYS A 143 -6.36 -0.26 -26.37
CA LYS A 143 -6.70 1.03 -26.99
C LYS A 143 -7.46 1.96 -26.05
N LEU A 144 -8.35 1.42 -25.22
CA LEU A 144 -9.07 2.18 -24.20
C LEU A 144 -8.15 2.66 -23.08
N ALA A 145 -7.24 1.80 -22.59
CA ALA A 145 -6.23 2.17 -21.60
C ALA A 145 -5.30 3.27 -22.14
N MET A 146 -4.70 3.08 -23.33
CA MET A 146 -3.85 4.10 -23.95
C MET A 146 -4.55 5.43 -24.29
N SER A 147 -5.87 5.43 -24.47
CA SER A 147 -6.64 6.66 -24.74
C SER A 147 -6.79 7.56 -23.51
N SER A 148 -6.51 7.04 -22.31
CA SER A 148 -6.39 7.84 -21.10
C SER A 148 -4.95 8.33 -20.95
N ALA A 149 -4.76 9.64 -20.84
CA ALA A 149 -3.44 10.30 -20.75
C ALA A 149 -2.60 9.91 -19.51
N VAL A 150 -3.07 8.95 -18.70
CA VAL A 150 -2.49 8.51 -17.42
C VAL A 150 -2.55 6.97 -17.27
N ALA A 151 -2.61 6.21 -18.37
CA ALA A 151 -2.53 4.75 -18.24
C ALA A 151 -1.10 4.31 -17.92
N THR A 152 -0.90 3.86 -16.68
CA THR A 152 0.30 3.13 -16.29
C THR A 152 0.32 1.79 -17.03
N ASP A 153 1.43 1.45 -17.66
CA ASP A 153 1.59 0.15 -18.32
C ASP A 153 1.46 -0.99 -17.30
N PRO A 154 0.42 -1.84 -17.40
CA PRO A 154 0.20 -2.93 -16.45
C PRO A 154 1.29 -4.00 -16.51
N CYS A 155 2.05 -4.09 -17.61
CA CYS A 155 3.15 -5.04 -17.80
C CYS A 155 4.49 -4.54 -17.28
N ARG A 156 4.55 -3.30 -16.75
CA ARG A 156 5.80 -2.68 -16.29
C ARG A 156 6.53 -3.50 -15.22
N GLY A 157 5.79 -4.26 -14.40
CA GLY A 157 6.40 -5.18 -13.42
C GLY A 157 7.28 -6.24 -14.08
N ASP A 158 6.80 -6.86 -15.16
CA ASP A 158 7.54 -7.89 -15.91
C ASP A 158 8.76 -7.29 -16.61
N GLU A 159 8.62 -6.09 -17.19
CA GLU A 159 9.74 -5.37 -17.80
C GLU A 159 10.84 -5.05 -16.80
N ILE A 160 10.48 -4.53 -15.61
CA ILE A 160 11.43 -4.24 -14.53
C ILE A 160 12.14 -5.52 -14.10
N ARG A 161 11.38 -6.61 -13.91
CA ARG A 161 11.95 -7.91 -13.53
C ARG A 161 12.94 -8.41 -14.58
N GLN A 162 12.62 -8.31 -15.87
CA GLN A 162 13.52 -8.71 -16.96
C GLN A 162 14.77 -7.83 -17.00
N TYR A 163 14.61 -6.51 -16.89
CA TYR A 163 15.70 -5.55 -16.89
C TYR A 163 16.68 -5.80 -15.74
N LEU A 164 16.18 -5.91 -14.50
CA LEU A 164 17.01 -6.12 -13.31
C LEU A 164 17.69 -7.50 -13.25
N ASN A 165 17.20 -8.48 -14.02
CA ASN A 165 17.86 -9.78 -14.18
C ASN A 165 18.81 -9.86 -15.39
N THR A 166 19.00 -8.75 -16.13
CA THR A 166 19.99 -8.71 -17.21
C THR A 166 21.41 -8.68 -16.63
N PRO A 167 22.35 -9.56 -17.06
CA PRO A 167 23.69 -9.63 -16.46
C PRO A 167 24.44 -8.30 -16.42
N LYS A 168 24.41 -7.54 -17.52
CA LYS A 168 25.04 -6.20 -17.59
C LYS A 168 24.44 -5.20 -16.59
N VAL A 169 23.14 -5.31 -16.30
CA VAL A 169 22.46 -4.46 -15.30
C VAL A 169 22.87 -4.86 -13.90
N GLN A 170 22.93 -6.17 -13.59
CA GLN A 170 23.40 -6.65 -12.29
C GLN A 170 24.86 -6.30 -12.01
N GLU A 171 25.71 -6.36 -13.04
CA GLU A 171 27.11 -5.92 -12.98
C GLU A 171 27.21 -4.43 -12.66
N ALA A 172 26.47 -3.59 -13.40
CA ALA A 172 26.44 -2.14 -13.19
C ALA A 172 25.88 -1.73 -11.81
N LEU A 173 24.96 -2.51 -11.25
CA LEU A 173 24.40 -2.30 -9.91
C LEU A 173 25.22 -2.96 -8.79
N HIS A 174 26.29 -3.67 -9.12
CA HIS A 174 27.08 -4.47 -8.18
C HIS A 174 26.24 -5.46 -7.34
N ALA A 175 25.12 -5.95 -7.88
CA ALA A 175 24.15 -6.78 -7.15
C ALA A 175 24.49 -8.28 -7.16
N ASN A 176 25.18 -8.74 -8.21
CA ASN A 176 25.55 -10.15 -8.41
C ASN A 176 27.07 -10.33 -8.56
N THR A 177 27.83 -9.76 -7.63
CA THR A 177 29.31 -9.81 -7.64
C THR A 177 29.86 -11.17 -7.18
N THR A 178 29.01 -12.05 -6.65
CA THR A 178 29.38 -13.36 -6.08
C THR A 178 28.73 -14.56 -6.78
N HIS A 179 28.11 -14.37 -7.95
CA HIS A 179 27.39 -15.42 -8.69
C HIS A 179 26.28 -16.10 -7.87
N LEU A 180 25.34 -15.30 -7.37
CA LEU A 180 24.15 -15.75 -6.65
C LEU A 180 23.33 -16.75 -7.49
N SER A 181 22.85 -17.82 -6.85
CA SER A 181 22.08 -18.89 -7.50
C SER A 181 20.61 -18.54 -7.76
N SER A 182 20.12 -17.42 -7.22
CA SER A 182 18.73 -17.00 -7.34
C SER A 182 18.58 -15.77 -8.25
N VAL A 183 17.47 -15.73 -8.99
CA VAL A 183 17.06 -14.54 -9.74
C VAL A 183 16.55 -13.44 -8.80
N TRP A 184 16.69 -12.19 -9.22
CA TRP A 184 16.09 -11.06 -8.54
C TRP A 184 14.56 -11.09 -8.73
N GLU A 185 13.82 -10.87 -7.64
CA GLU A 185 12.36 -10.86 -7.60
C GLU A 185 11.88 -9.74 -6.66
N PHE A 186 10.68 -9.19 -6.90
CA PHE A 186 10.16 -8.06 -6.11
C PHE A 186 9.93 -8.37 -4.61
N CYS A 187 9.32 -9.51 -4.33
CA CYS A 187 8.87 -9.91 -2.98
C CYS A 187 9.05 -11.42 -2.76
N ARG A 188 10.07 -12.05 -3.36
CA ARG A 188 10.40 -13.47 -3.12
C ARG A 188 11.78 -13.60 -2.50
N GLY A 189 11.92 -14.56 -1.59
CA GLY A 189 13.16 -14.84 -0.86
C GLY A 189 12.88 -15.32 0.56
N HIS A 190 13.93 -15.73 1.27
CA HIS A 190 13.86 -16.17 2.67
C HIS A 190 13.77 -14.98 3.64
N LEU A 191 12.76 -14.12 3.48
CA LEU A 191 12.44 -13.09 4.46
C LEU A 191 11.39 -13.65 5.43
N SER A 192 11.83 -13.99 6.65
CA SER A 192 10.91 -14.37 7.73
C SER A 192 10.45 -13.13 8.46
N TYR A 193 9.25 -12.65 8.12
CA TYR A 193 8.63 -11.54 8.84
C TYR A 193 7.96 -12.04 10.12
N GLN A 194 8.16 -11.32 11.22
CA GLN A 194 7.36 -11.50 12.44
C GLN A 194 5.95 -10.99 12.15
N ARG A 195 5.00 -11.90 11.94
CA ARG A 195 3.61 -11.56 11.55
C ARG A 195 2.92 -10.69 12.58
N GLU A 196 3.29 -10.86 13.85
CA GLU A 196 2.81 -10.08 14.98
C GLU A 196 3.14 -8.59 14.84
N SER A 197 4.23 -8.25 14.13
CA SER A 197 4.60 -6.85 13.88
C SER A 197 3.56 -6.09 13.05
N ILE A 198 2.82 -6.78 12.19
CA ILE A 198 1.73 -6.22 11.37
C ILE A 198 0.54 -5.83 12.25
N GLY A 199 0.38 -6.49 13.41
CA GLY A 199 -0.66 -6.22 14.39
C GLY A 199 -0.40 -4.98 15.27
N ILE A 200 0.76 -4.33 15.16
CA ILE A 200 1.15 -3.24 16.06
C ILE A 200 0.45 -1.94 15.65
N ASN A 201 -0.15 -1.26 16.64
CA ASN A 201 -0.68 0.08 16.47
C ASN A 201 0.45 1.13 16.47
N ILE A 202 0.61 1.85 15.36
CA ILE A 202 1.64 2.88 15.14
C ILE A 202 1.12 4.30 15.46
N ILE A 203 -0.19 4.49 15.66
CA ILE A 203 -0.79 5.79 15.99
C ILE A 203 -0.11 6.48 17.20
N PRO A 204 0.17 5.79 18.32
CA PRO A 204 0.85 6.43 19.46
C PRO A 204 2.25 6.95 19.10
N LEU A 205 2.95 6.24 18.22
CA LEU A 205 4.26 6.66 17.74
C LEU A 205 4.15 7.89 16.83
N LEU A 206 3.16 7.95 15.95
CA LEU A 206 2.89 9.16 15.17
C LEU A 206 2.56 10.37 16.06
N SER A 207 1.76 10.17 17.11
CA SER A 207 1.47 11.20 18.14
C SER A 207 2.76 11.72 18.79
N LYS A 208 3.71 10.82 19.14
CA LYS A 208 5.04 11.18 19.66
C LYS A 208 5.87 11.98 18.65
N LEU A 209 5.90 11.59 17.38
CA LEU A 209 6.65 12.28 16.33
C LEU A 209 6.11 13.69 16.07
N LEU A 210 4.79 13.85 15.99
CA LEU A 210 4.13 15.15 15.83
C LEU A 210 4.44 16.08 17.00
N LYS A 211 4.38 15.58 18.25
CA LYS A 211 4.79 16.34 19.46
C LYS A 211 6.27 16.75 19.44
N SER A 212 7.10 16.00 18.72
CA SER A 212 8.53 16.30 18.54
C SER A 212 8.80 17.25 17.35
N SER A 213 7.77 17.92 16.83
CA SER A 213 7.86 18.84 15.68
C SER A 213 8.33 18.19 14.38
N ILE A 214 8.10 16.88 14.22
CA ILE A 214 8.24 16.20 12.93
C ILE A 214 6.94 16.33 12.15
N LEU A 215 7.02 16.86 10.94
CA LEU A 215 5.88 16.95 10.04
C LEU A 215 5.51 15.56 9.52
N VAL A 216 4.22 15.23 9.50
CA VAL A 216 3.72 13.96 8.97
C VAL A 216 2.76 14.27 7.83
N LEU A 217 3.06 13.75 6.64
CA LEU A 217 2.15 13.74 5.50
C LEU A 217 1.56 12.34 5.37
N LEU A 218 0.23 12.23 5.50
CA LEU A 218 -0.50 11.02 5.13
C LEU A 218 -1.10 11.25 3.74
N PHE A 219 -0.83 10.36 2.81
CA PHE A 219 -1.41 10.42 1.46
C PHE A 219 -1.85 9.02 1.04
N ASN A 220 -2.96 8.91 0.31
CA ASN A 220 -3.51 7.64 -0.13
C ASN A 220 -3.90 7.72 -1.61
N GLY A 221 -3.62 6.67 -2.38
CA GLY A 221 -4.29 6.44 -3.65
C GLY A 221 -5.73 6.01 -3.40
N ASP A 222 -6.69 6.61 -4.11
CA ASP A 222 -8.13 6.33 -3.93
C ASP A 222 -8.57 4.98 -4.51
N GLN A 223 -7.74 4.37 -5.36
CA GLN A 223 -7.95 3.04 -5.93
C GLN A 223 -7.39 1.89 -5.08
N ASP A 224 -6.67 2.20 -3.99
CA ASP A 224 -6.16 1.14 -3.10
C ASP A 224 -7.27 0.66 -2.16
N SER A 225 -7.58 -0.62 -2.26
CA SER A 225 -8.52 -1.30 -1.37
C SER A 225 -7.84 -2.09 -0.25
N LYS A 226 -6.51 -2.25 -0.26
CA LYS A 226 -5.78 -2.85 0.86
C LYS A 226 -5.81 -1.91 2.06
N ILE A 227 -5.46 -0.64 1.83
CA ILE A 227 -5.57 0.45 2.81
C ILE A 227 -6.40 1.58 2.19
N PRO A 228 -7.75 1.55 2.34
CA PRO A 228 -8.59 2.57 1.74
C PRO A 228 -8.32 3.97 2.29
N LEU A 229 -8.37 4.96 1.40
CA LEU A 229 -8.28 6.39 1.73
C LEU A 229 -9.19 6.76 2.92
N THR A 230 -10.41 6.24 2.95
CA THR A 230 -11.40 6.52 4.01
C THR A 230 -10.88 6.14 5.40
N GLN A 231 -10.13 5.05 5.52
CA GLN A 231 -9.57 4.60 6.80
C GLN A 231 -8.41 5.48 7.23
N THR A 232 -7.51 5.84 6.32
CA THR A 232 -6.43 6.79 6.62
C THR A 232 -7.00 8.16 7.06
N ARG A 233 -8.09 8.62 6.44
CA ARG A 233 -8.78 9.86 6.85
C ARG A 233 -9.38 9.77 8.25
N ILE A 234 -9.96 8.64 8.63
CA ILE A 234 -10.47 8.42 9.99
C ILE A 234 -9.32 8.57 10.99
N ILE A 235 -8.19 7.90 10.75
CA ILE A 235 -6.99 7.97 11.61
C ILE A 235 -6.45 9.41 11.68
N ALA A 236 -6.36 10.11 10.55
CA ALA A 236 -5.91 11.50 10.51
C ALA A 236 -6.79 12.43 11.35
N ASN A 237 -8.12 12.27 11.26
CA ASN A 237 -9.07 13.04 12.06
C ASN A 237 -8.98 12.72 13.55
N MET A 238 -8.77 11.44 13.90
CA MET A 238 -8.55 11.01 15.28
C MET A 238 -7.28 11.66 15.86
N LEU A 239 -6.16 11.60 15.14
CA LEU A 239 -4.90 12.24 15.53
C LEU A 239 -5.05 13.76 15.69
N ALA A 240 -5.71 14.42 14.75
CA ALA A 240 -5.94 15.86 14.81
C ALA A 240 -6.76 16.25 16.06
N LYS A 241 -7.80 15.46 16.38
CA LYS A 241 -8.62 15.67 17.58
C LYS A 241 -7.84 15.41 18.88
N GLU A 242 -7.09 14.31 18.96
CA GLU A 242 -6.28 13.96 20.13
C GLU A 242 -5.22 15.04 20.43
N LEU A 243 -4.55 15.51 19.38
CA LEU A 243 -3.47 16.49 19.47
C LEU A 243 -3.97 17.94 19.49
N LYS A 244 -5.29 18.16 19.41
CA LYS A 244 -5.92 19.49 19.35
C LYS A 244 -5.33 20.36 18.22
N LEU A 245 -5.06 19.76 17.07
CA LEU A 245 -4.55 20.47 15.90
C LEU A 245 -5.63 21.38 15.31
N VAL A 246 -5.23 22.58 14.90
CA VAL A 246 -6.14 23.54 14.26
C VAL A 246 -6.07 23.35 12.74
N PRO A 247 -7.21 23.14 12.05
CA PRO A 247 -7.23 23.06 10.60
C PRO A 247 -6.85 24.41 9.99
N VAL A 248 -5.92 24.39 9.04
CA VAL A 248 -5.49 25.60 8.31
C VAL A 248 -6.51 26.01 7.23
N GLY A 249 -7.38 25.09 6.79
CA GLY A 249 -8.42 25.37 5.79
C GLY A 249 -9.42 24.21 5.58
N SER A 250 -10.45 24.47 4.78
CA SER A 250 -11.53 23.52 4.46
C SER A 250 -11.09 22.42 3.49
N TYR A 251 -11.86 21.32 3.41
CA TYR A 251 -11.68 20.28 2.38
C TYR A 251 -11.67 20.91 0.99
N ALA A 252 -10.66 20.59 0.17
CA ALA A 252 -10.42 21.24 -1.10
C ALA A 252 -9.63 20.31 -2.03
N LEU A 253 -9.81 20.48 -3.35
CA LEU A 253 -9.06 19.72 -4.35
C LEU A 253 -7.60 20.18 -4.38
N TRP A 254 -6.68 19.23 -4.52
CA TRP A 254 -5.29 19.55 -4.85
C TRP A 254 -5.15 19.57 -6.37
N LEU A 255 -4.80 20.73 -6.92
CA LEU A 255 -4.58 20.87 -8.36
C LEU A 255 -3.10 20.70 -8.69
N VAL A 256 -2.79 19.87 -9.68
CA VAL A 256 -1.44 19.75 -10.25
C VAL A 256 -1.52 20.17 -11.72
N GLY A 257 -0.81 21.24 -12.09
CA GLY A 257 -0.79 21.73 -13.48
C GLY A 257 -2.14 22.17 -14.06
N GLY A 258 -3.16 22.45 -13.23
CA GLY A 258 -4.50 22.83 -13.67
C GLY A 258 -5.51 21.67 -13.79
N LEU A 259 -5.10 20.44 -13.49
CA LEU A 259 -5.99 19.27 -13.41
C LEU A 259 -6.22 18.87 -11.95
N SER A 260 -7.47 18.57 -11.62
CA SER A 260 -7.90 18.27 -10.26
C SER A 260 -7.67 16.80 -9.91
N HIS A 261 -6.92 16.55 -8.85
CA HIS A 261 -6.88 15.26 -8.17
C HIS A 261 -7.58 15.40 -6.81
N LEU A 262 -8.48 14.46 -6.49
CA LEU A 262 -9.19 14.44 -5.22
C LEU A 262 -8.17 14.12 -4.11
N ALA A 263 -8.00 15.04 -3.18
CA ALA A 263 -7.21 14.83 -1.97
C ALA A 263 -7.88 15.55 -0.78
N LYS A 264 -8.37 14.80 0.19
CA LYS A 264 -7.87 14.83 1.58
C LYS A 264 -8.15 13.49 2.22
#